data_AF-A0A9E6AYR0-F1
#
_entry.id   AF-A0A9E6AYR0-F1
#
_cell.length_a   1.000
_cell.length_b   1.000
_cell.length_c   1.000
_cell.angle_alpha   90.00
_cell.angle_beta   90.00
_cell.angle_gamma   90.00
#
_symmetry.space_group_name_H-M   'P 1'
#
loop_
_entity.id
_entity.type
_entity.pdbx_description
1 polymer ?
#
loop_
_entity_poly.entity_id
_entity_poly.type
_entity_poly.pdbx_seq_one_letter_code
_entity_poly.pdbx_strand_id
1 'polypeptide(L)'
;MLYEAKDLASAREFLNESQFKVTLTNPSGSTRYYGMRVINYIFKTLKQEFPDKIDQIIVNVDDDYSALITAQKLGLITTSLINSKNPSS
;
A
#
# COMPACT_ATOMS: atom_id res chain seq x y z
N MET A 1 -2.85 -12.78 -2.45
CA MET A 1 -3.42 -12.37 -1.13
C MET A 1 -3.18 -10.87 -0.97
N LEU A 2 -4.17 -10.10 -0.52
CA LEU A 2 -4.01 -8.66 -0.24
C LEU A 2 -3.53 -8.48 1.21
N TYR A 3 -2.50 -7.66 1.43
CA TYR A 3 -1.96 -7.37 2.76
C TYR A 3 -1.82 -5.86 2.98
N GLU A 4 -2.39 -5.38 4.09
CA GLU A 4 -2.32 -3.97 4.51
C GLU A 4 -1.08 -3.73 5.36
N ALA A 5 -0.02 -3.16 4.77
CA ALA A 5 1.18 -2.82 5.52
C ALA A 5 0.98 -1.49 6.26
N LYS A 6 0.97 -1.57 7.59
CA LYS A 6 0.83 -0.41 8.50
C LYS A 6 2.17 0.30 8.74
N ASP A 7 3.23 -0.49 8.87
CA ASP A 7 4.59 -0.05 9.11
C ASP A 7 5.59 -1.09 8.58
N LEU A 8 6.89 -0.74 8.57
CA LEU A 8 7.94 -1.63 8.07
C LEU A 8 8.18 -2.87 8.95
N ALA A 9 8.06 -2.74 10.27
CA ALA A 9 8.42 -3.82 11.19
C ALA A 9 7.40 -4.96 11.08
N SER A 10 6.12 -4.64 11.20
CA SER A 10 5.03 -5.63 11.09
C SER A 10 4.96 -6.26 9.70
N ALA A 11 5.18 -5.46 8.64
CA ALA A 11 5.18 -5.98 7.29
C ALA A 11 6.37 -6.92 7.00
N ARG A 12 7.56 -6.63 7.55
CA ARG A 12 8.73 -7.53 7.44
C ARG A 12 8.49 -8.85 8.14
N GLU A 13 7.97 -8.82 9.36
CA GLU A 13 7.65 -10.03 10.12
C GLU A 13 6.69 -10.93 9.33
N PHE A 14 5.58 -10.34 8.85
CA PHE A 14 4.62 -11.04 8.01
C PHE A 14 5.25 -11.58 6.71
N LEU A 15 6.04 -10.77 5.99
CA LEU A 15 6.66 -11.20 4.74
C LEU A 15 7.71 -12.29 4.96
N ASN A 16 8.43 -12.30 6.08
CA ASN A 16 9.39 -13.36 6.39
C ASN A 16 8.69 -14.73 6.52
N GLU A 17 7.56 -14.76 7.21
CA GLU A 17 6.81 -15.99 7.47
C GLU A 17 5.91 -16.41 6.31
N SER A 18 5.49 -15.46 5.47
CA SER A 18 4.61 -15.75 4.34
C SER A 18 5.24 -16.73 3.35
N GLN A 19 4.48 -17.79 3.05
CA GLN A 19 4.78 -18.77 2.00
C GLN A 19 4.19 -18.38 0.64
N PHE A 20 3.36 -17.32 0.59
CA PHE A 20 2.64 -16.91 -0.60
C PHE A 20 3.07 -15.52 -1.05
N LYS A 21 2.96 -15.29 -2.37
CA LYS A 21 3.07 -13.95 -2.92
C LYS A 21 1.90 -13.07 -2.48
N VAL A 22 2.19 -11.81 -2.19
CA VAL A 22 1.21 -10.84 -1.70
C VAL A 22 1.14 -9.60 -2.57
N THR A 23 -0.06 -9.04 -2.63
CA THR A 23 -0.31 -7.70 -3.12
C THR A 23 -0.28 -6.77 -1.91
N LEU A 24 0.65 -5.82 -1.90
CA LEU A 24 0.75 -4.83 -0.83
C LEU A 24 -0.22 -3.68 -1.08
N THR A 25 -0.87 -3.23 -0.01
CA THR A 25 -1.65 -2.00 0.05
C THR A 25 -1.46 -1.33 1.41
N ASN A 26 -1.92 -0.08 1.53
CA ASN A 26 -1.91 0.68 2.77
C ASN A 26 -3.33 0.70 3.36
N PRO A 27 -3.46 0.78 4.70
CA PRO A 27 -4.77 0.93 5.34
C PRO A 27 -5.51 2.19 4.84
N SER A 28 -6.84 2.17 4.87
CA SER A 28 -7.64 3.38 4.60
C SER A 28 -7.29 4.51 5.59
N GLY A 29 -7.29 5.75 5.12
CA GLY A 29 -6.94 6.97 5.85
C GLY A 29 -5.43 7.18 6.06
N SER A 30 -4.60 6.18 5.78
CA SER A 30 -3.16 6.23 6.05
C SER A 30 -2.41 7.25 5.19
N THR A 31 -2.94 7.61 4.01
CA THR A 31 -2.37 8.68 3.17
C THR A 31 -2.43 10.05 3.84
N ARG A 32 -3.50 10.32 4.59
CA ARG A 32 -3.66 11.55 5.38
C ARG A 32 -2.83 11.53 6.65
N TYR A 33 -2.68 10.36 7.27
CA TYR A 33 -1.96 10.22 8.54
C TYR A 33 -0.43 10.20 8.36
N TYR A 34 0.09 9.40 7.42
CA TYR A 34 1.54 9.25 7.19
C TYR A 34 2.04 10.09 6.01
N GLY A 35 1.17 10.40 5.05
CA GLY A 35 1.57 10.99 3.78
C GLY A 35 1.99 9.95 2.74
N MET A 36 1.66 10.22 1.48
CA MET A 36 1.95 9.36 0.34
C MET A 36 3.44 9.02 0.19
N ARG A 37 4.35 9.94 0.52
CA ARG A 37 5.80 9.72 0.42
C ARG A 37 6.30 8.66 1.41
N VAL A 38 5.75 8.64 2.62
CA VAL A 38 6.09 7.65 3.65
C VAL A 38 5.59 6.28 3.21
N ILE A 39 4.34 6.19 2.73
CA ILE A 39 3.78 4.94 2.18
C ILE A 39 4.65 4.41 1.03
N ASN A 40 5.01 5.27 0.08
CA ASN A 40 5.90 4.89 -1.03
C ASN A 40 7.27 4.41 -0.55
N TYR A 41 7.85 5.05 0.48
CA TYR A 41 9.10 4.59 1.08
C TYR A 41 8.97 3.20 1.67
N ILE A 42 7.90 2.93 2.43
CA ILE A 42 7.62 1.62 3.02
C ILE A 42 7.55 0.57 1.90
N PHE A 43 6.72 0.79 0.88
CA PHE A 43 6.55 -0.19 -0.20
C PHE A 43 7.81 -0.42 -1.03
N LYS A 44 8.57 0.63 -1.35
CA LYS A 44 9.85 0.46 -2.05
C LYS A 44 10.84 -0.35 -1.24
N THR A 45 10.93 -0.09 0.06
CA THR A 45 11.81 -0.82 0.97
C THR A 45 11.42 -2.29 1.02
N LEU A 46 10.13 -2.60 1.22
CA LEU A 46 9.65 -3.99 1.26
C LEU A 46 9.85 -4.70 -0.10
N LYS A 47 9.63 -4.03 -1.23
CA LYS A 47 9.84 -4.61 -2.56
C LYS A 47 11.32 -4.90 -2.85
N GLN A 48 12.23 -4.08 -2.32
CA GLN A 48 13.67 -4.33 -2.40
C GLN A 48 14.10 -5.50 -1.53
N GLU A 49 13.55 -5.63 -0.33
CA GLU A 49 13.90 -6.70 0.62
C GLU A 49 13.26 -8.05 0.24
N PHE A 50 12.06 -8.04 -0.32
CA PHE A 50 11.28 -9.23 -0.65
C PHE A 50 10.79 -9.24 -2.12
N PRO A 51 11.70 -9.15 -3.11
CA PRO A 51 11.34 -8.98 -4.51
C PRO A 51 10.44 -10.11 -5.03
N ASP A 52 10.65 -11.34 -4.55
CA ASP A 52 9.92 -12.54 -4.97
C ASP A 52 8.64 -12.80 -4.19
N LYS A 53 8.43 -12.13 -3.05
CA LYS A 53 7.21 -12.29 -2.23
C LYS A 53 6.14 -11.26 -2.54
N ILE A 54 6.48 -10.17 -3.24
CA ILE A 54 5.53 -9.11 -3.55
C ILE A 54 5.17 -9.18 -5.04
N ASP A 55 3.93 -9.51 -5.35
CA ASP A 55 3.43 -9.62 -6.72
C ASP A 55 3.11 -8.24 -7.30
N GLN A 56 2.36 -7.44 -6.53
CA GLN A 56 1.89 -6.13 -6.93
C GLN A 56 1.86 -5.18 -5.74
N ILE A 57 1.93 -3.88 -6.01
CA ILE A 57 1.63 -2.81 -5.06
C ILE A 57 0.41 -2.06 -5.58
N ILE A 58 -0.63 -1.96 -4.75
CA ILE A 58 -1.82 -1.16 -4.99
C ILE A 58 -1.86 -0.13 -3.89
N VAL A 59 -1.77 1.15 -4.26
CA VAL A 59 -1.86 2.21 -3.25
C VAL A 59 -3.31 2.64 -3.10
N ASN A 60 -3.84 2.52 -1.88
CA ASN A 60 -5.13 3.07 -1.52
C ASN A 60 -4.98 4.56 -1.23
N VAL A 61 -5.60 5.40 -2.06
CA VAL A 61 -5.63 6.86 -1.88
C VAL A 61 -6.94 7.36 -1.29
N ASP A 62 -7.90 6.48 -1.01
CA ASP A 62 -9.27 6.78 -0.59
C ASP A 62 -9.87 7.91 -1.44
N ASP A 63 -10.28 9.02 -0.84
CA ASP A 63 -10.75 10.25 -1.49
C ASP A 63 -9.71 11.41 -1.42
N ASP A 64 -8.45 11.11 -1.10
CA ASP A 64 -7.37 12.09 -1.02
C ASP A 64 -6.77 12.38 -2.41
N TYR A 65 -7.32 13.42 -3.05
CA TYR A 65 -6.84 13.90 -4.34
C TYR A 65 -5.35 14.31 -4.33
N SER A 66 -4.86 14.89 -3.23
CA SER A 66 -3.44 15.29 -3.13
C SER A 66 -2.53 14.06 -3.08
N ALA A 67 -2.97 13.01 -2.40
CA ALA A 67 -2.30 11.72 -2.39
C ALA A 67 -2.26 11.08 -3.78
N LEU A 68 -3.38 11.11 -4.53
CA LEU A 68 -3.45 10.62 -5.91
C LEU A 68 -2.44 11.34 -6.82
N ILE A 69 -2.41 12.67 -6.80
CA ILE A 69 -1.48 13.47 -7.60
C ILE A 69 -0.03 13.15 -7.22
N THR A 70 0.23 12.96 -5.93
CA THR A 70 1.57 12.59 -5.45
C THR A 70 1.96 11.20 -5.93
N ALA A 71 1.05 10.23 -5.89
CA ALA A 71 1.30 8.86 -6.36
C ALA A 71 1.63 8.82 -7.86
N GLN A 72 0.90 9.58 -8.68
CA GLN A 72 1.18 9.74 -10.12
C GLN A 72 2.58 10.33 -10.36
N LYS A 73 2.95 11.39 -9.64
CA LYS A 73 4.31 11.99 -9.73
C LYS A 73 5.42 11.04 -9.30
N LEU A 74 5.13 10.09 -8.42
CA LEU A 74 6.07 9.07 -7.96
C LEU A 74 6.16 7.85 -8.91
N GLY A 75 5.37 7.82 -9.98
CA GLY A 75 5.34 6.72 -10.95
C GLY A 75 4.65 5.46 -10.42
N LEU A 76 3.75 5.60 -9.45
CA LEU A 76 2.95 4.48 -8.93
C LEU A 76 1.79 4.22 -9.89
N ILE A 77 1.89 3.15 -10.68
CA ILE A 77 1.03 2.87 -11.84
C ILE A 77 -0.35 2.31 -11.42
N THR A 78 -0.43 1.66 -10.26
CA THR A 78 -1.70 1.10 -9.74
C THR A 78 -2.12 1.83 -8.47
N THR A 79 -2.97 2.83 -8.64
CA THR A 79 -3.71 3.49 -7.56
C THR A 79 -5.16 3.08 -7.65
N SER A 80 -5.76 2.60 -6.56
CA SER A 80 -7.22 2.39 -6.49
C SER A 80 -7.85 3.43 -5.59
N LEU A 81 -8.92 4.08 -6.10
CA LEU A 81 -9.89 4.78 -5.26
C LEU A 81 -10.80 3.70 -4.69
N ILE A 82 -10.52 3.23 -3.47
CA ILE A 82 -11.46 2.34 -2.78
C ILE A 82 -12.49 3.25 -2.11
N ASN A 83 -13.62 3.47 -2.78
CA ASN A 83 -14.77 4.12 -2.14
C ASN A 83 -15.26 3.23 -1.00
N SER A 84 -14.94 3.58 0.24
CA SER A 84 -15.55 2.98 1.44
C SER A 84 -16.99 3.46 1.59
N LYS A 85 -17.85 3.10 0.65
CA LYS A 85 -19.31 3.15 0.81
C LYS A 85 -19.87 1.84 0.30
N ASN A 86 -19.86 0.82 1.15
CA ASN A 86 -20.95 -0.15 1.11
C ASN A 86 -22.19 0.57 1.67
N PRO A 87 -23.27 0.75 0.90
CA PRO A 87 -24.56 1.00 1.51
C PRO A 87 -24.93 -0.28 2.24
N SER A 88 -25.16 -0.17 3.54
CA SER A 88 -25.85 -1.17 4.33
C SER A 88 -27.07 -1.65 3.56
N SER A 89 -27.16 -2.95 3.29
CA SER A 89 -28.37 -3.64 2.84
C SER A 89 -28.46 -4.94 3.61
#